data_AF-A0A7L3KEV7-F1
#
_entry.id   AF-A0A7L3KEV7-F1
#
_cell.length_a   1.000
_cell.length_b   1.000
_cell.length_c   1.000
_cell.angle_alpha   90.00
_cell.angle_beta   90.00
_cell.angle_gamma   90.00
#
_symmetry.space_group_name_H-M   'P 1'
#
loop_
_entity.id
_entity.type
_entity.pdbx_description
1 polymer ?
#
loop_
_entity_poly.entity_id
_entity_poly.type
_entity_poly.pdbx_seq_one_letter_code
_entity_poly.pdbx_strand_id
1 'polypeptide(L)'
;QMSQQLDTFRSHLEAFACKHKHEIRKSPEFRLQFQDMCATIGVDPLASGKGFWAEMLGVGDFYYELGVQIIEVCLALRHRNGEQEFQQEFQQEFQESHEESHQEFPEELPPRRDDLLRAIKKLKVLGSGFGIIPVGGTALVQSVPAELSMDHSVVLQL
;
A
#
# COMPACT_ATOMS: atom_id res chain seq x y z
N GLN A 1 -7.75 16.86 -30.20
CA GLN A 1 -8.80 15.86 -29.93
C GLN A 1 -8.48 15.00 -28.71
N MET A 2 -7.36 14.27 -28.65
CA MET A 2 -7.02 13.44 -27.47
C MET A 2 -6.92 14.23 -26.15
N SER A 3 -6.33 15.43 -26.15
CA SER A 3 -6.23 16.27 -24.95
C SER A 3 -7.58 16.59 -24.32
N GLN A 4 -8.59 16.95 -25.13
CA GLN A 4 -9.93 17.29 -24.63
C GLN A 4 -10.64 16.08 -24.00
N GLN A 5 -10.44 14.88 -24.54
CA GLN A 5 -11.01 13.66 -23.95
C GLN A 5 -10.32 13.31 -22.63
N LEU A 6 -9.01 13.50 -22.53
CA LEU A 6 -8.26 13.34 -21.28
C LEU A 6 -8.69 14.36 -20.22
N ASP A 7 -8.88 15.62 -20.59
CA ASP A 7 -9.35 16.67 -19.68
C ASP A 7 -10.77 16.37 -19.18
N THR A 8 -11.67 16.00 -20.08
CA THR A 8 -13.05 15.61 -19.74
C THR A 8 -13.07 14.39 -18.82
N PHE A 9 -12.24 13.40 -19.10
CA PHE A 9 -12.12 12.21 -18.26
C PHE A 9 -11.58 12.54 -16.87
N ARG A 10 -10.52 13.35 -16.80
CA ARG A 10 -9.94 13.83 -15.54
C ARG A 10 -10.99 14.50 -14.67
N SER A 11 -11.80 15.40 -15.23
CA SER A 11 -12.87 16.08 -14.50
C SER A 11 -13.96 15.13 -13.98
N HIS A 12 -14.32 14.09 -14.74
CA HIS A 12 -15.28 13.09 -14.26
C HIS A 12 -14.71 12.23 -13.13
N LEU A 13 -13.46 11.78 -13.27
CA LEU A 13 -12.78 10.97 -12.27
C LEU A 13 -12.55 11.77 -10.97
N GLU A 14 -12.24 13.06 -11.10
CA GLU A 14 -12.23 14.05 -10.02
C GLU A 14 -13.59 14.13 -9.31
N ALA A 15 -14.66 14.41 -10.06
CA ALA A 15 -15.99 14.54 -9.49
C ALA A 15 -16.45 13.26 -8.78
N PHE A 16 -16.16 12.09 -9.38
CA PHE A 16 -16.43 10.80 -8.77
C PHE A 16 -15.69 10.65 -7.44
N ALA A 17 -14.39 10.89 -7.43
CA ALA A 17 -13.60 10.64 -6.25
C ALA A 17 -13.86 11.66 -5.13
N CYS A 18 -14.19 12.91 -5.46
CA CYS A 18 -14.69 13.90 -4.49
C CYS A 18 -16.03 13.47 -3.87
N LYS A 19 -16.97 13.01 -4.70
CA LYS A 19 -18.29 12.54 -4.26
C LYS A 19 -18.20 11.32 -3.35
N HIS A 20 -17.28 10.41 -3.65
CA HIS A 20 -17.12 9.13 -2.94
C HIS A 20 -15.93 9.10 -1.97
N LYS A 21 -15.36 10.27 -1.61
CA LYS A 21 -14.15 10.38 -0.77
C LYS A 21 -14.23 9.57 0.52
N HIS A 22 -15.35 9.67 1.25
CA HIS A 22 -15.55 8.93 2.49
C HIS A 22 -15.60 7.41 2.27
N GLU A 23 -16.28 6.95 1.22
CA GLU A 23 -16.36 5.52 0.87
C GLU A 23 -15.00 4.96 0.47
N ILE A 24 -14.21 5.71 -0.31
CA ILE A 24 -12.84 5.32 -0.68
C ILE A 24 -11.95 5.22 0.57
N ARG A 25 -12.14 6.11 1.56
CA ARG A 25 -11.37 6.07 2.81
C ARG A 25 -11.83 4.96 3.76
N LYS A 26 -13.12 4.72 3.93
CA LYS A 26 -13.64 3.80 4.98
C LYS A 26 -13.95 2.39 4.49
N SER A 27 -14.20 2.17 3.21
CA SER A 27 -14.53 0.86 2.66
C SER A 27 -13.33 0.27 1.91
N PRO A 28 -12.65 -0.74 2.46
CA PRO A 28 -11.56 -1.41 1.76
C PRO A 28 -12.06 -2.02 0.44
N GLU A 29 -13.26 -2.63 0.48
CA GLU A 29 -14.28 -2.73 -0.57
C GLU A 29 -14.04 -1.86 -1.81
N PHE A 30 -14.59 -0.68 -1.65
CA PHE A 30 -14.72 0.36 -2.65
C PHE A 30 -13.37 0.95 -3.03
N ARG A 31 -12.43 1.04 -2.08
CA ARG A 31 -11.06 1.51 -2.34
C ARG A 31 -10.38 0.65 -3.40
N LEU A 32 -10.51 -0.68 -3.33
CA LEU A 32 -9.96 -1.59 -4.34
C LEU A 32 -10.57 -1.33 -5.72
N GLN A 33 -11.89 -1.24 -5.80
CA GLN A 33 -12.60 -0.99 -7.06
C GLN A 33 -12.20 0.36 -7.69
N PHE A 34 -12.06 1.40 -6.87
CA PHE A 34 -11.58 2.70 -7.30
C PHE A 34 -10.15 2.62 -7.85
N GLN A 35 -9.26 1.90 -7.17
CA GLN A 35 -7.89 1.68 -7.62
C GLN A 35 -7.82 0.91 -8.95
N ASP A 36 -8.61 -0.14 -9.11
CA ASP A 36 -8.65 -0.93 -10.34
C ASP A 36 -9.17 -0.11 -11.53
N MET A 37 -10.16 0.76 -11.28
CA MET A 37 -10.62 1.74 -12.26
C MET A 37 -9.50 2.70 -12.67
N CYS A 38 -8.75 3.27 -11.72
CA CYS A 38 -7.61 4.13 -12.01
C CYS A 38 -6.53 3.41 -12.83
N ALA A 39 -6.17 2.18 -12.42
CA ALA A 39 -5.15 1.38 -13.07
C ALA A 39 -5.50 0.99 -14.52
N THR A 40 -6.77 0.64 -14.78
CA THR A 40 -7.27 0.32 -16.13
C THR A 40 -7.03 1.45 -17.13
N ILE A 41 -6.94 2.69 -16.64
CA ILE A 41 -6.85 3.90 -17.45
C ILE A 41 -5.42 4.46 -17.42
N GLY A 42 -4.49 3.78 -16.73
CA GLY A 42 -3.09 4.21 -16.60
C GLY A 42 -2.89 5.38 -15.63
N VAL A 43 -3.84 5.60 -14.73
CA VAL A 43 -3.73 6.61 -13.67
C VAL A 43 -3.34 5.94 -12.36
N ASP A 44 -2.29 6.44 -11.71
CA ASP A 44 -1.92 6.02 -10.37
C ASP A 44 -2.33 7.12 -9.37
N PRO A 45 -3.39 6.90 -8.56
CA PRO A 45 -3.88 7.91 -7.62
C PRO A 45 -2.91 8.15 -6.45
N LEU A 46 -1.84 7.35 -6.34
CA LEU A 46 -0.80 7.44 -5.31
C LEU A 46 0.54 7.92 -5.86
N ALA A 47 0.62 8.40 -7.11
CA ALA A 47 1.89 8.74 -7.74
C ALA A 47 2.49 10.09 -7.30
N SER A 48 1.74 10.98 -6.64
CA SER A 48 2.30 12.28 -6.23
C SER A 48 1.59 12.90 -5.03
N GLY A 49 2.38 13.26 -4.01
CA GLY A 49 1.93 14.06 -2.85
C GLY A 49 1.64 15.54 -3.18
N LYS A 50 2.03 16.02 -4.37
CA LYS A 50 1.55 17.27 -4.98
C LYS A 50 0.65 17.01 -6.19
N GLY A 51 0.23 15.75 -6.34
CA GLY A 51 -0.64 15.32 -7.41
C GLY A 51 -2.06 15.68 -7.04
N PHE A 52 -2.82 16.03 -8.07
CA PHE A 52 -4.25 16.24 -8.03
C PHE A 52 -5.00 15.23 -7.13
N TRP A 53 -4.57 13.97 -7.13
CA TRP A 53 -5.18 12.87 -6.37
C TRP A 53 -4.87 12.86 -4.86
N ALA A 54 -3.65 13.22 -4.45
CA ALA A 54 -3.28 13.23 -3.03
C ALA A 54 -3.97 14.38 -2.29
N GLU A 55 -3.94 15.58 -2.87
CA GLU A 55 -4.47 16.80 -2.23
C GLU A 55 -6.01 16.85 -2.23
N MET A 56 -6.67 16.39 -3.30
CA MET A 56 -8.13 16.46 -3.40
C MET A 56 -8.82 15.29 -2.69
N LEU A 57 -8.26 14.06 -2.78
CA LEU A 57 -8.98 12.86 -2.36
C LEU A 57 -8.60 12.32 -0.98
N GLY A 58 -7.45 12.70 -0.41
CA GLY A 58 -6.95 12.13 0.85
C GLY A 58 -6.67 10.62 0.79
N VAL A 59 -6.69 10.04 -0.43
CA VAL A 59 -6.30 8.64 -0.66
C VAL A 59 -4.80 8.50 -0.44
N GLY A 60 -4.01 9.52 -0.79
CA GLY A 60 -2.60 9.60 -0.43
C GLY A 60 -2.40 9.49 1.08
N ASP A 61 -3.14 10.27 1.87
CA ASP A 61 -3.05 10.29 3.33
C ASP A 61 -3.26 8.90 3.94
N PHE A 62 -4.28 8.17 3.48
CA PHE A 62 -4.51 6.78 3.93
C PHE A 62 -3.27 5.89 3.69
N TYR A 63 -2.67 5.93 2.49
CA TYR A 63 -1.51 5.09 2.19
C TYR A 63 -0.21 5.58 2.84
N TYR A 64 -0.11 6.88 3.17
CA TYR A 64 1.00 7.43 3.94
C TYR A 64 0.91 7.01 5.42
N GLU A 65 -0.27 7.16 6.03
CA GLU A 65 -0.58 6.65 7.38
C GLU A 65 -0.30 5.14 7.46
N LEU A 66 -0.80 4.38 6.49
CA LEU A 66 -0.54 2.94 6.40
C LEU A 66 0.94 2.62 6.23
N GLY A 67 1.66 3.41 5.43
CA GLY A 67 3.11 3.28 5.25
C GLY A 67 3.88 3.46 6.56
N VAL A 68 3.48 4.42 7.39
CA VAL A 68 4.08 4.64 8.72
C VAL A 68 3.80 3.45 9.64
N GLN A 69 2.55 2.97 9.71
CA GLN A 69 2.20 1.79 10.52
C GLN A 69 3.00 0.55 10.11
N ILE A 70 3.18 0.33 8.79
CA ILE A 70 4.00 -0.77 8.27
C ILE A 70 5.45 -0.65 8.75
N ILE A 71 6.02 0.56 8.72
CA ILE A 71 7.39 0.80 9.20
C ILE A 71 7.49 0.50 10.70
N GLU A 72 6.52 0.94 11.50
CA GLU A 72 6.47 0.72 12.95
C GLU A 72 6.42 -0.78 13.29
N VAL A 73 5.53 -1.53 12.64
CA VAL A 73 5.43 -2.99 12.79
C VAL A 73 6.74 -3.67 12.40
N CYS A 74 7.33 -3.32 11.25
CA CYS A 74 8.63 -3.86 10.85
C CYS A 74 9.74 -3.56 11.86
N LEU A 75 9.76 -2.37 12.45
CA LEU A 75 10.74 -2.00 13.49
C LEU A 75 10.53 -2.79 14.79
N ALA A 76 9.27 -2.98 15.20
CA ALA A 76 8.93 -3.76 16.39
C ALA A 76 9.30 -5.25 16.24
N LEU A 77 9.09 -5.81 15.06
CA LEU A 77 9.36 -7.23 14.76
C LEU A 77 10.83 -7.52 14.45
N ARG A 78 11.66 -6.51 14.20
CA ARG A 78 13.05 -6.67 13.75
C ARG A 78 13.89 -7.60 14.62
N HIS A 79 13.72 -7.55 15.94
CA HIS A 79 14.49 -8.39 16.87
C HIS A 79 14.09 -9.88 16.81
N ARG A 80 12.88 -10.19 16.35
CA ARG A 80 12.31 -11.54 16.32
C ARG A 80 12.38 -12.16 14.92
N ASN A 81 12.01 -11.39 13.90
CA ASN A 81 11.81 -11.87 12.54
C ASN A 81 12.98 -11.50 11.61
N GLY A 82 13.92 -10.65 12.07
CA GLY A 82 15.05 -10.19 11.27
C GLY A 82 14.65 -9.11 10.26
N GLU A 83 15.30 -9.12 9.10
CA GLU A 83 15.14 -8.08 8.06
C GLU A 83 14.10 -8.44 6.97
N GLN A 84 13.65 -9.70 6.98
CA GLN A 84 12.74 -10.27 6.00
C GLN A 84 11.76 -11.20 6.69
N GLU A 85 10.50 -11.15 6.28
CA GLU A 85 9.42 -11.94 6.86
C GLU A 85 8.47 -12.43 5.77
N PHE A 86 7.85 -13.60 5.94
CA PHE A 86 6.85 -14.05 5.00
C PHE A 86 5.64 -13.12 4.99
N GLN A 87 5.13 -12.82 3.80
CA GLN A 87 4.01 -11.91 3.65
C GLN A 87 2.78 -12.29 4.49
N GLN A 88 2.52 -13.59 4.66
CA GLN A 88 1.38 -14.06 5.47
C GLN A 88 1.57 -13.78 6.96
N GLU A 89 2.78 -14.02 7.48
CA GLU A 89 3.15 -13.73 8.86
C GLU A 89 3.06 -12.22 9.12
N PHE A 90 3.64 -11.42 8.21
CA PHE A 90 3.59 -9.96 8.32
C PHE A 90 2.16 -9.43 8.32
N GLN A 91 1.27 -10.04 7.53
CA GLN A 91 -0.15 -9.67 7.48
C GLN A 91 -0.85 -9.96 8.80
N GLN A 92 -0.54 -11.09 9.42
CA GLN A 92 -1.13 -11.46 10.71
C GLN A 92 -0.65 -10.51 11.81
N GLU A 93 0.67 -10.30 11.92
CA GLU A 93 1.26 -9.43 12.94
C GLU A 93 0.83 -7.97 12.78
N PHE A 94 0.74 -7.49 11.54
CA PHE A 94 0.21 -6.16 11.25
C PHE A 94 -1.25 -6.04 11.71
N GLN A 95 -2.07 -7.06 11.44
CA GLN A 95 -3.49 -7.04 11.81
C GLN A 95 -3.66 -7.01 13.33
N GLU A 96 -2.91 -7.84 14.06
CA GLU A 96 -2.91 -7.87 15.53
C GLU A 96 -2.48 -6.50 16.10
N SER A 97 -1.39 -5.91 15.61
CA SER A 97 -0.91 -4.58 16.04
C SER A 97 -1.88 -3.44 15.69
N HIS A 98 -2.55 -3.53 14.53
CA HIS A 98 -3.54 -2.57 14.09
C HIS A 98 -4.80 -2.63 14.98
N GLU A 99 -5.29 -3.83 15.28
CA GLU A 99 -6.45 -4.04 16.18
C GLU A 99 -6.18 -3.50 17.58
N GLU A 100 -4.97 -3.71 18.12
CA GLU A 100 -4.58 -3.15 19.42
C GLU A 100 -4.53 -1.61 19.40
N SER A 101 -4.02 -1.02 18.32
CA SER A 101 -3.87 0.44 18.20
C SER A 101 -5.20 1.17 17.90
N HIS A 102 -6.19 0.46 17.33
CA HIS A 102 -7.48 1.01 16.89
C HIS A 102 -8.68 0.55 17.73
N GLN A 103 -8.46 0.05 18.95
CA GLN A 103 -9.54 -0.37 19.87
C GLN A 103 -10.55 0.75 20.15
N GLU A 104 -10.12 2.02 20.13
CA GLU A 104 -10.98 3.20 20.34
C GLU A 104 -11.81 3.59 19.09
N PHE A 105 -11.51 3.02 17.92
CA PHE A 105 -12.16 3.34 16.64
C PHE A 105 -12.72 2.09 15.91
N PRO A 106 -13.67 1.35 16.53
CA PRO A 106 -14.17 0.08 16.00
C PRO A 106 -14.94 0.17 14.68
N GLU A 107 -15.30 1.38 14.24
CA GLU A 107 -15.96 1.64 12.96
C GLU A 107 -14.98 1.68 11.78
N GLU A 108 -13.66 1.77 12.03
CA GLU A 108 -12.66 1.71 10.97
C GLU A 108 -12.35 0.26 10.59
N LEU A 109 -12.70 -0.10 9.36
CA LEU A 109 -12.35 -1.40 8.82
C LEU A 109 -10.85 -1.49 8.56
N PRO A 110 -10.21 -2.62 8.91
CA PRO A 110 -8.78 -2.79 8.74
C PRO A 110 -8.36 -2.75 7.25
N PRO A 111 -7.13 -2.31 6.95
CA PRO A 111 -6.56 -2.37 5.61
C PRO A 111 -6.58 -3.77 5.03
N ARG A 112 -6.85 -3.91 3.72
CA ARG A 112 -6.75 -5.22 3.06
C ARG A 112 -5.32 -5.56 2.66
N ARG A 113 -5.08 -6.83 2.36
CA ARG A 113 -3.83 -7.33 1.76
C ARG A 113 -3.33 -6.45 0.61
N ASP A 114 -4.21 -6.05 -0.30
CA ASP A 114 -3.83 -5.20 -1.44
C ASP A 114 -3.41 -3.79 -1.02
N ASP A 115 -3.98 -3.28 0.08
CA ASP A 115 -3.58 -1.99 0.63
C ASP A 115 -2.17 -2.05 1.20
N LEU A 116 -1.86 -3.08 1.97
CA LEU A 116 -0.53 -3.33 2.51
C LEU A 116 0.51 -3.46 1.38
N LEU A 117 0.20 -4.26 0.35
CA LEU A 117 1.13 -4.44 -0.77
C LEU A 117 1.36 -3.16 -1.56
N ARG A 118 0.32 -2.33 -1.75
CA ARG A 118 0.48 -1.02 -2.38
C ARG A 118 1.31 -0.09 -1.52
N ALA A 119 1.05 -0.01 -0.22
CA ALA A 119 1.83 0.81 0.71
C ALA A 119 3.31 0.39 0.70
N ILE A 120 3.62 -0.91 0.84
CA ILE A 120 5.01 -1.42 0.76
C ILE A 120 5.67 -1.06 -0.57
N LYS A 121 4.97 -1.22 -1.70
CA LYS A 121 5.50 -0.80 -3.01
C LYS A 121 5.79 0.69 -3.06
N LYS A 122 4.99 1.52 -2.39
CA LYS A 122 5.20 2.98 -2.33
C LYS A 122 6.36 3.37 -1.42
N LEU A 123 6.62 2.61 -0.36
CA LEU A 123 7.79 2.83 0.51
C LEU A 123 9.14 2.70 -0.22
N LYS A 124 9.19 2.06 -1.40
CA LYS A 124 10.39 2.00 -2.25
C LYS A 124 10.98 3.37 -2.61
N VAL A 125 10.17 4.45 -2.59
CA VAL A 125 10.69 5.81 -2.85
C VAL A 125 11.65 6.28 -1.77
N LEU A 126 11.65 5.66 -0.58
CA LEU A 126 12.56 5.95 0.52
C LEU A 126 13.93 5.26 0.38
N GLY A 127 14.10 4.40 -0.63
CA GLY A 127 15.32 3.65 -0.88
C GLY A 127 15.07 2.14 -1.04
N SER A 128 16.13 1.34 -1.00
CA SER A 128 16.08 -0.12 -1.16
C SER A 128 15.64 -0.89 0.09
N GLY A 129 15.18 -0.19 1.14
CA GLY A 129 14.85 -0.81 2.42
C GLY A 129 13.54 -1.57 2.44
N PHE A 130 12.53 -1.09 1.73
CA PHE A 130 11.20 -1.72 1.71
C PHE A 130 10.94 -2.40 0.38
N GLY A 131 10.47 -3.65 0.43
CA GLY A 131 10.29 -4.44 -0.77
C GLY A 131 9.39 -5.65 -0.59
N ILE A 132 8.91 -6.16 -1.73
CA ILE A 132 8.26 -7.46 -1.82
C ILE A 132 9.14 -8.32 -2.72
N ILE A 133 9.60 -9.45 -2.21
CA ILE A 133 10.47 -10.39 -2.93
C ILE A 133 9.65 -11.66 -3.19
N PRO A 134 9.39 -12.04 -4.45
CA PRO A 134 8.68 -13.27 -4.76
C PRO A 134 9.56 -14.50 -4.47
N VAL A 135 9.01 -15.49 -3.77
CA VAL A 135 9.73 -16.67 -3.29
C VAL A 135 8.81 -17.89 -3.33
N GLY A 136 9.12 -18.93 -4.12
CA GLY A 136 8.47 -20.24 -4.00
C GLY A 136 6.92 -20.25 -3.96
N GLY A 137 6.25 -19.41 -4.77
CA GLY A 137 4.78 -19.30 -4.76
C GLY A 137 4.20 -18.41 -3.65
N THR A 138 5.04 -17.89 -2.77
CA THR A 138 4.74 -16.86 -1.77
C THR A 138 5.58 -15.59 -2.04
N ALA A 139 5.60 -14.67 -1.08
CA ALA A 139 6.44 -13.48 -1.11
C ALA A 139 6.95 -13.15 0.29
N LEU A 140 8.13 -12.53 0.34
CA LEU A 140 8.71 -11.93 1.54
C LEU A 140 8.49 -10.42 1.53
N VAL A 141 8.24 -9.86 2.71
CA VAL A 141 8.33 -8.42 2.98
C VAL A 141 9.73 -8.12 3.50
N GLN A 142 10.41 -7.20 2.85
CA GLN A 142 11.72 -6.70 3.24
C GLN A 142 11.55 -5.32 3.88
N SER A 143 12.25 -5.05 4.99
CA SER A 143 12.18 -3.78 5.73
C SER A 143 13.53 -3.09 5.93
N VAL A 144 14.64 -3.75 5.57
CA VAL A 144 16.00 -3.20 5.61
C VAL A 144 16.69 -3.46 4.27
N PRO A 145 17.55 -2.54 3.77
CA PRO A 145 18.33 -2.77 2.57
C PRO A 145 19.19 -4.01 2.73
N ALA A 146 18.90 -5.04 1.95
CA ALA A 146 19.72 -6.23 1.85
C ALA A 146 20.10 -6.42 0.39
N GLU A 147 21.39 -6.53 0.10
CA GLU A 147 21.87 -6.98 -1.19
C GLU A 147 21.59 -8.49 -1.30
N LEU A 148 20.45 -8.84 -1.89
CA LEU A 148 20.18 -10.21 -2.28
C LEU A 148 21.05 -10.54 -3.49
N SER A 149 22.19 -11.20 -3.24
CA SER A 149 22.91 -11.89 -4.31
C SER A 149 21.98 -12.90 -4.99
N MET A 150 22.28 -13.24 -6.24
CA MET A 150 21.54 -14.27 -6.99
C MET A 150 21.48 -15.59 -6.20
N ASP A 151 22.54 -15.93 -5.48
CA ASP A 151 22.62 -17.14 -4.66
C ASP A 151 21.64 -17.11 -3.48
N HIS A 152 21.47 -15.97 -2.81
CA HIS A 152 20.48 -15.82 -1.75
C HIS A 152 19.05 -15.97 -2.29
N SER A 153 18.78 -15.46 -3.49
CA SER A 153 17.46 -15.59 -4.13
C SER A 153 17.14 -17.04 -4.50
N VAL A 154 18.14 -17.80 -4.95
CA VAL A 154 18.00 -19.23 -5.28
C VAL A 154 17.73 -20.05 -4.01
N VAL A 155 18.42 -19.79 -2.91
CA VAL A 155 18.17 -20.50 -1.63
C VAL A 155 16.76 -20.24 -1.11
N LEU A 156 16.26 -19.01 -1.24
CA LEU A 156 14.89 -18.69 -0.83
C LEU A 156 13.85 -19.45 -1.67
N GLN A 157 14.14 -19.72 -2.95
CA GLN A 157 13.23 -20.41 -3.87
C GLN A 157 13.20 -21.95 -3.72
N LEU A 158 14.09 -22.54 -2.91
CA LEU A 158 14.12 -23.97 -2.59
C LEU A 158 13.11 -24.32 -1.49
#